data_AF-A0A8T8HZ79-F1
#
_entry.id   AF-A0A8T8HZ79-F1
#
_cell.length_a   1.000
_cell.length_b   1.000
_cell.length_c   1.000
_cell.angle_alpha   90.00
_cell.angle_beta   90.00
_cell.angle_gamma   90.00
#
_symmetry.space_group_name_H-M   'P 1'
#
loop_
_entity.id
_entity.type
_entity.pdbx_description
1 polymer ?
#
loop_
_entity_poly.entity_id
_entity_poly.type
_entity_poly.pdbx_seq_one_letter_code
_entity_poly.pdbx_strand_id
1 'polypeptide(L)'
;LDLALPAALAAEAVRQRFAHGPLRERWVALAAAPAVRAALTAVASLGDVELAAAYVDHLAGTVSLSPDGDRRLPREELVALPAPPVTEEDHLPHAASFVAGAEDDPAFPATGFALPPRVRVDPAEPSALDPWIDVAERRYGFPVRAGGAVASW
;
A
#
# COMPACT_ATOMS: atom_id res chain seq x y z
N LEU A 1 0.37 -9.69 -20.32
CA LEU A 1 0.92 -8.74 -19.34
C LEU A 1 0.11 -7.44 -19.30
N ASP A 2 -0.21 -6.88 -20.48
CA ASP A 2 -0.89 -5.60 -20.71
C ASP A 2 -2.17 -5.30 -19.94
N LEU A 3 -2.90 -6.33 -19.52
CA LEU A 3 -4.11 -6.17 -18.70
C LEU A 3 -3.83 -6.49 -17.24
N ALA A 4 -3.21 -7.63 -16.96
CA ALA A 4 -3.03 -8.16 -15.61
C ALA A 4 -2.20 -7.23 -14.72
N LEU A 5 -1.04 -6.76 -15.20
CA LEU A 5 -0.15 -5.93 -14.39
C LEU A 5 -0.73 -4.53 -14.13
N PRO A 6 -1.24 -3.78 -15.15
CA PRO A 6 -1.92 -2.52 -14.88
C PRO A 6 -3.16 -2.64 -13.99
N ALA A 7 -3.95 -3.73 -14.13
CA ALA A 7 -5.10 -3.97 -13.27
C ALA A 7 -4.71 -4.21 -11.81
N ALA A 8 -3.62 -4.95 -11.57
CA ALA A 8 -3.14 -5.19 -10.22
C ALA A 8 -2.61 -3.92 -9.55
N LEU A 9 -1.82 -3.12 -10.29
CA LEU A 9 -1.34 -1.81 -9.84
C LEU A 9 -2.49 -0.88 -9.45
N ALA A 10 -3.52 -0.81 -10.29
CA ALA A 10 -4.71 0.00 -10.04
C ALA A 10 -5.53 -0.51 -8.84
N ALA A 11 -5.74 -1.83 -8.74
CA ALA A 11 -6.50 -2.42 -7.62
C ALA A 11 -5.81 -2.19 -6.27
N GLU A 12 -4.47 -2.29 -6.22
CA GLU A 12 -3.67 -1.97 -5.03
C GLU A 12 -3.69 -0.48 -4.70
N ALA A 13 -3.63 0.41 -5.69
CA ALA A 13 -3.75 1.85 -5.44
C ALA A 13 -5.15 2.23 -4.90
N VAL A 14 -6.23 1.62 -5.42
CA VAL A 14 -7.59 1.83 -4.90
C VAL A 14 -7.73 1.32 -3.47
N ARG A 15 -7.02 0.24 -3.10
CA ARG A 15 -7.02 -0.29 -1.73
C ARG A 15 -6.66 0.77 -0.68
N GLN A 16 -5.81 1.74 -1.03
CA GLN A 16 -5.39 2.82 -0.11
C GLN A 16 -6.47 3.88 0.13
N ARG A 17 -7.52 3.91 -0.69
CA ARG A 17 -8.65 4.84 -0.55
C ARG A 17 -9.67 4.39 0.48
N PHE A 18 -9.60 3.12 0.89
CA PHE A 18 -10.47 2.61 1.93
C PHE A 18 -9.81 2.79 3.29
N ALA A 19 -10.57 3.29 4.26
CA ALA A 19 -10.23 3.15 5.66
C ALA A 19 -10.01 1.67 6.02
N HIS A 20 -9.25 1.41 7.07
CA HIS A 20 -9.10 0.06 7.60
C HIS A 20 -10.47 -0.51 7.98
N GLY A 21 -10.75 -1.76 7.60
CA GLY A 21 -12.00 -2.44 7.94
C GLY A 21 -12.62 -3.28 6.82
N PRO A 22 -13.88 -3.72 6.99
CA PRO A 22 -14.49 -4.77 6.17
C PRO A 22 -14.63 -4.45 4.69
N LEU A 23 -14.75 -3.17 4.31
CA LEU A 23 -14.82 -2.77 2.91
C LEU A 23 -13.46 -2.95 2.21
N ARG A 24 -12.37 -2.53 2.87
CA ARG A 24 -11.01 -2.72 2.39
C ARG A 24 -10.67 -4.21 2.28
N GLU A 25 -11.05 -5.00 3.28
CA GLU A 25 -10.82 -6.46 3.27
C GLU A 25 -11.55 -7.16 2.12
N ARG A 26 -12.82 -6.80 1.88
CA ARG A 26 -13.57 -7.32 0.73
C ARG A 26 -12.94 -6.90 -0.60
N TRP A 27 -12.48 -5.65 -0.72
CA TRP A 27 -11.75 -5.21 -1.91
C TRP A 27 -10.46 -6.00 -2.13
N VAL A 28 -9.69 -6.23 -1.08
CA VAL A 28 -8.49 -7.07 -1.13
C VAL A 28 -8.84 -8.48 -1.61
N ALA A 29 -9.84 -9.11 -1.00
CA ALA A 29 -10.21 -10.48 -1.29
C ALA A 29 -10.76 -10.66 -2.72
N LEU A 30 -11.59 -9.73 -3.19
CA LEU A 30 -12.35 -9.88 -4.43
C LEU A 30 -11.69 -9.20 -5.65
N ALA A 31 -10.86 -8.17 -5.45
CA ALA A 31 -10.26 -7.40 -6.53
C ALA A 31 -8.72 -7.47 -6.51
N ALA A 32 -8.09 -7.01 -5.43
CA ALA A 32 -6.65 -6.82 -5.43
C ALA A 32 -5.86 -8.13 -5.43
N ALA A 33 -6.17 -9.08 -4.52
CA ALA A 33 -5.45 -10.35 -4.45
C ALA A 33 -5.58 -11.21 -5.73
N PRO A 34 -6.76 -11.33 -6.36
CA PRO A 34 -6.88 -12.00 -7.67
C PRO A 34 -6.06 -11.29 -8.77
N ALA A 35 -6.09 -9.96 -8.82
CA ALA A 35 -5.33 -9.20 -9.82
C ALA A 35 -3.82 -9.36 -9.62
N VAL A 36 -3.33 -9.27 -8.37
CA VAL A 36 -1.92 -9.50 -8.03
C VAL A 36 -1.47 -10.90 -8.43
N ARG A 37 -2.28 -11.93 -8.16
CA ARG A 37 -2.01 -13.30 -8.57
C ARG A 37 -1.89 -13.41 -10.09
N ALA A 38 -2.85 -12.84 -10.83
CA ALA A 38 -2.83 -12.84 -12.29
C ALA A 38 -1.60 -12.12 -12.86
N ALA A 39 -1.21 -10.99 -12.26
CA ALA A 39 0.00 -10.25 -12.64
C ALA A 39 1.27 -11.07 -12.40
N LEU A 40 1.43 -11.68 -11.21
CA LEU A 40 2.57 -12.54 -10.89
C LEU A 40 2.66 -13.74 -11.82
N THR A 41 1.53 -14.40 -12.12
CA THR A 41 1.50 -15.51 -13.10
C THR A 41 1.93 -15.03 -14.49
N ALA A 42 1.45 -13.87 -14.94
CA ALA A 42 1.82 -13.30 -16.23
C ALA A 42 3.32 -12.94 -16.29
N VAL A 43 3.86 -12.28 -15.27
CA VAL A 43 5.29 -11.92 -15.19
C VAL A 43 6.15 -13.18 -15.13
N ALA A 44 5.79 -14.16 -14.30
CA ALA A 44 6.52 -15.43 -14.21
C ALA A 44 6.55 -16.18 -15.55
N SER A 45 5.47 -16.14 -16.33
CA SER A 45 5.42 -16.79 -17.64
C SER A 45 6.36 -16.17 -18.68
N LEU A 46 6.78 -14.93 -18.48
CA LEU A 46 7.71 -14.22 -19.37
C LEU A 46 9.18 -14.43 -18.98
N GLY A 47 9.45 -14.90 -17.76
CA GLY A 47 10.82 -15.07 -17.25
C GLY A 47 11.57 -13.75 -17.00
N ASP A 48 10.86 -12.63 -16.96
CA ASP A 48 11.44 -11.31 -16.72
C ASP A 48 11.70 -11.09 -15.22
N VAL A 49 12.91 -11.42 -14.80
CA VAL A 49 13.32 -11.37 -13.38
C VAL A 49 13.39 -9.93 -12.86
N GLU A 50 13.80 -8.97 -13.70
CA GLU A 50 13.89 -7.56 -13.31
C GLU A 50 12.50 -6.99 -13.03
N LEU A 51 11.53 -7.25 -13.91
CA LEU A 51 10.15 -6.85 -13.70
C LEU A 51 9.53 -7.57 -12.50
N ALA A 52 9.83 -8.85 -12.29
CA ALA A 52 9.36 -9.61 -11.14
C ALA A 52 9.86 -9.01 -9.82
N ALA A 53 11.16 -8.71 -9.72
CA ALA A 53 11.76 -8.08 -8.55
C ALA A 53 11.15 -6.71 -8.30
N ALA A 54 11.10 -5.84 -9.31
CA ALA A 54 10.51 -4.51 -9.20
C ALA A 54 9.04 -4.55 -8.75
N TYR A 55 8.27 -5.54 -9.21
CA TYR A 55 6.88 -5.69 -8.81
C TYR A 55 6.72 -6.20 -7.36
N VAL A 56 7.61 -7.09 -6.89
CA VAL A 56 7.66 -7.50 -5.48
C VAL A 56 8.02 -6.31 -4.58
N ASP A 57 9.02 -5.53 -4.96
CA ASP A 57 9.43 -4.31 -4.24
C ASP A 57 8.28 -3.32 -4.15
N HIS A 58 7.54 -3.15 -5.26
CA HIS A 58 6.32 -2.36 -5.27
C HIS A 58 5.31 -2.86 -4.24
N LEU A 59 4.98 -4.16 -4.22
CA LEU A 59 4.02 -4.73 -3.27
C LEU A 59 4.47 -4.51 -1.82
N ALA A 60 5.75 -4.72 -1.53
CA ALA A 60 6.34 -4.48 -0.21
C ALA A 60 6.24 -2.98 0.18
N GLY A 61 6.44 -2.08 -0.77
CA GLY A 61 6.33 -0.64 -0.58
C GLY A 61 4.91 -0.07 -0.61
N THR A 62 3.85 -0.89 -0.61
CA THR A 62 2.45 -0.39 -0.64
C THR A 62 1.97 0.21 0.69
N VAL A 63 2.76 0.13 1.76
CA VAL A 63 2.44 0.77 3.05
C VAL A 63 3.40 1.92 3.25
N SER A 64 2.92 3.15 3.09
CA SER A 64 3.67 4.34 3.48
C SER A 64 2.99 4.99 4.67
N LEU A 65 3.68 4.98 5.80
CA LEU A 65 3.40 5.89 6.91
C LEU A 65 3.76 7.30 6.41
N SER A 66 2.92 8.30 6.69
CA SER A 66 3.24 9.69 6.31
C SER A 66 4.56 10.08 7.00
N PRO A 67 5.55 10.61 6.26
CA PRO A 67 6.83 11.03 6.84
C PRO A 67 6.70 12.31 7.68
N ASP A 68 5.52 12.94 7.76
CA ASP A 68 5.27 14.13 8.60
C ASP A 68 5.51 13.87 10.10
N GLY A 69 5.67 12.60 10.50
CA GLY A 69 6.36 12.26 11.73
C GLY A 69 7.86 12.12 11.51
N ASP A 70 8.64 13.21 11.61
CA ASP A 70 10.11 13.22 11.64
C ASP A 70 10.70 12.52 12.90
N ARG A 71 9.94 11.62 13.52
CA ARG A 71 10.33 10.87 14.70
C ARG A 71 11.11 9.65 14.27
N ARG A 72 12.44 9.78 14.16
CA ARG A 72 13.34 8.63 14.14
C ARG A 72 13.19 7.87 15.45
N LEU A 73 12.62 6.67 15.37
CA LEU A 73 12.50 5.76 16.49
C LEU A 73 13.88 5.17 16.82
N PRO A 74 14.35 5.24 18.09
CA PRO A 74 15.53 4.49 18.51
C PRO A 74 15.29 2.99 18.34
N ARG A 75 16.35 2.22 18.07
CA ARG A 75 16.26 0.79 17.73
C ARG A 75 15.53 -0.03 18.80
N GLU A 76 15.70 0.31 20.07
CA GLU A 76 14.96 -0.29 21.18
C GLU A 76 13.43 -0.17 21.06
N GLU A 77 12.89 0.93 20.51
CA GLU A 77 11.45 1.09 20.29
C GLU A 77 10.94 0.22 19.12
N LEU A 78 11.80 -0.11 18.14
CA LEU A 78 11.43 -0.93 16.99
C LEU A 78 11.34 -2.44 17.32
N VAL A 79 12.00 -2.87 18.40
CA VAL A 79 12.02 -4.28 18.83
C VAL A 79 11.04 -4.57 19.98
N ALA A 80 10.38 -3.54 20.49
CA ALA A 80 9.35 -3.65 21.52
C ALA A 80 7.95 -3.52 20.91
N LEU A 81 7.04 -4.40 21.32
CA LEU A 81 5.62 -4.20 21.01
C LEU A 81 5.09 -3.06 21.91
N PRO A 82 4.31 -2.12 21.37
CA PRO A 82 3.67 -1.11 22.21
C PRO A 82 2.77 -1.80 23.23
N ALA A 83 2.73 -1.26 24.45
CA ALA A 83 1.81 -1.74 25.46
C ALA A 83 0.37 -1.63 24.92
N PRO A 84 -0.47 -2.68 25.08
CA PRO A 84 -1.86 -2.58 24.67
C PRO A 84 -2.52 -1.41 25.41
N PRO A 85 -3.40 -0.65 24.76
CA PRO A 85 -4.13 0.41 25.43
C PRO A 85 -4.92 -0.20 26.60
N VAL A 86 -4.87 0.46 27.75
CA VAL A 86 -5.63 0.05 28.94
C VAL A 86 -7.10 0.37 28.63
N THR A 87 -7.93 -0.66 28.46
CA THR A 87 -9.37 -0.47 28.26
C THR A 87 -10.00 -0.09 29.58
N GLU A 88 -10.38 1.17 29.75
CA GLU A 88 -11.49 1.51 30.64
C GLU A 88 -12.77 0.91 30.04
N GLU A 89 -13.63 0.32 30.88
CA GLU A 89 -14.73 -0.58 30.48
C GLU A 89 -15.78 0.05 29.53
N ASP A 90 -15.75 1.37 29.32
CA ASP A 90 -16.61 2.10 28.38
C ASP A 90 -16.05 2.19 26.95
N HIS A 91 -14.81 1.75 26.69
CA HIS A 91 -14.21 1.76 25.36
C HIS A 91 -14.28 0.38 24.70
N LEU A 92 -15.18 0.25 23.72
CA LEU A 92 -15.28 -0.92 22.86
C LEU A 92 -13.90 -1.32 22.29
N PRO A 93 -13.59 -2.62 22.15
CA PRO A 93 -12.34 -3.08 21.59
C PRO A 93 -12.09 -2.45 20.21
N HIS A 94 -10.84 -2.18 19.86
CA HIS A 94 -10.44 -1.45 18.64
C HIS A 94 -11.05 -1.95 17.31
N ALA A 95 -11.46 -3.22 17.25
CA ALA A 95 -12.16 -3.78 16.09
C ALA A 95 -13.64 -3.33 15.98
N ALA A 96 -14.24 -2.85 17.06
CA ALA A 96 -15.64 -2.47 17.19
C ALA A 96 -15.89 -0.95 17.16
N SER A 97 -14.85 -0.11 17.33
CA SER A 97 -14.97 1.36 17.22
C SER A 97 -15.40 1.82 15.81
N PHE A 98 -15.21 0.99 14.78
CA PHE A 98 -15.62 1.28 13.40
C PHE A 98 -17.14 1.13 13.16
N VAL A 99 -17.87 0.40 14.02
CA VAL A 99 -19.34 0.29 13.92
C VAL A 99 -20.03 1.55 14.47
N ALA A 100 -19.33 2.33 15.30
CA ALA A 100 -19.86 3.47 16.04
C ALA A 100 -19.51 4.84 15.43
N GLY A 101 -19.36 4.94 14.10
CA GLY A 101 -19.33 6.24 13.42
C GLY A 101 -18.12 7.13 13.74
N ALA A 102 -16.92 6.56 13.82
CA ALA A 102 -15.66 7.30 14.00
C ALA A 102 -15.15 7.94 12.69
N GLU A 103 -16.02 8.63 11.94
CA GLU A 103 -15.58 9.39 10.77
C GLU A 103 -14.85 10.69 11.16
N ASP A 104 -14.97 11.15 12.42
CA ASP A 104 -14.38 12.41 12.93
C ASP A 104 -13.88 12.30 14.39
N ASP A 105 -13.24 11.17 14.78
CA ASP A 105 -12.58 11.10 16.09
C ASP A 105 -11.22 11.86 16.04
N PRO A 106 -11.04 12.96 16.78
CA PRO A 106 -9.76 13.66 16.84
C PRO A 106 -8.62 12.82 17.43
N ALA A 107 -8.91 11.68 18.07
CA ALA A 107 -7.91 10.69 18.49
C ALA A 107 -7.34 9.87 17.30
N PHE A 108 -8.00 9.89 16.14
CA PHE A 108 -7.56 9.23 14.90
C PHE A 108 -7.76 10.14 13.67
N PRO A 109 -6.90 11.15 13.48
CA PRO A 109 -6.93 12.04 12.32
C PRO A 109 -6.28 11.32 11.12
N ALA A 110 -6.83 10.19 10.67
CA ALA A 110 -6.36 9.55 9.45
C ALA A 110 -7.04 10.20 8.24
N THR A 111 -6.81 11.50 8.03
CA THR A 111 -6.94 12.09 6.69
C THR A 111 -6.04 11.28 5.76
N GLY A 112 -6.65 10.69 4.72
CA GLY A 112 -6.13 9.58 3.92
C GLY A 112 -4.61 9.53 3.73
N PHE A 113 -4.04 8.33 3.88
CA PHE A 113 -2.62 8.07 3.61
C PHE A 113 -2.21 8.67 2.26
N ALA A 114 -1.10 9.42 2.25
CA ALA A 114 -0.49 9.88 1.02
C ALA A 114 -0.17 8.68 0.11
N LEU A 115 -0.21 8.88 -1.21
CA LEU A 115 0.16 7.83 -2.15
C LEU A 115 1.61 7.41 -1.87
N PRO A 116 1.87 6.09 -1.74
CA PRO A 116 3.21 5.64 -1.45
C PRO A 116 4.15 6.01 -2.61
N PRO A 117 5.44 6.32 -2.35
CA PRO A 117 6.41 6.64 -3.40
C PRO A 117 6.71 5.41 -4.28
N ARG A 118 7.35 5.65 -5.42
CA ARG A 118 7.92 4.58 -6.24
C ARG A 118 9.09 3.93 -5.50
N VAL A 119 9.20 2.60 -5.52
CA VAL A 119 10.32 1.86 -4.92
C VAL A 119 11.24 1.37 -6.03
N ARG A 120 12.55 1.61 -5.90
CA ARG A 120 13.57 1.29 -6.91
C ARG A 120 14.88 0.90 -6.23
N VAL A 121 15.67 0.03 -6.86
CA VAL A 121 17.03 -0.30 -6.37
C VAL A 121 17.91 0.94 -6.33
N ASP A 122 18.00 1.66 -7.45
CA ASP A 122 18.55 3.01 -7.49
C ASP A 122 17.40 4.01 -7.73
N PRO A 123 17.12 4.94 -6.79
CA PRO A 123 16.10 5.97 -6.99
C PRO A 123 16.32 6.85 -8.23
N ALA A 124 17.57 7.02 -8.66
CA ALA A 124 17.95 7.85 -9.80
C ALA A 124 17.67 7.16 -11.14
N GLU A 125 17.60 5.83 -11.18
CA GLU A 125 17.42 5.07 -12.41
C GLU A 125 15.97 4.62 -12.57
N PRO A 126 15.38 4.68 -13.79
CA PRO A 126 14.04 4.12 -14.02
C PRO A 126 13.99 2.61 -13.78
N SER A 127 12.91 2.14 -13.19
CA SER A 127 12.65 0.71 -12.97
C SER A 127 11.90 0.09 -14.15
N ALA A 128 12.07 -1.21 -14.39
CA ALA A 128 11.26 -1.99 -15.33
C ALA A 128 9.75 -1.87 -15.08
N LEU A 129 9.32 -1.52 -13.86
CA LEU A 129 7.92 -1.32 -13.51
C LEU A 129 7.37 0.08 -13.91
N ASP A 130 8.23 1.08 -14.13
CA ASP A 130 7.80 2.45 -14.38
C ASP A 130 6.87 2.59 -15.61
N PRO A 131 7.16 1.98 -16.76
CA PRO A 131 6.26 2.04 -17.91
C PRO A 131 4.88 1.44 -17.62
N TRP A 132 4.81 0.43 -16.74
CA TRP A 132 3.57 -0.24 -16.37
C TRP A 132 2.71 0.58 -15.41
N ILE A 133 3.35 1.32 -14.50
CA ILE A 133 2.68 2.33 -13.68
C ILE A 133 2.04 3.38 -14.58
N ASP A 134 2.77 3.91 -15.56
CA ASP A 134 2.23 4.92 -16.46
C ASP A 134 1.07 4.37 -17.32
N VAL A 135 1.14 3.10 -17.75
CA VAL A 135 0.02 2.43 -18.44
C VAL A 135 -1.20 2.31 -17.52
N ALA A 136 -1.02 1.95 -16.25
CA ALA A 136 -2.11 1.85 -15.29
C ALA A 136 -2.77 3.21 -15.05
N GLU A 137 -1.98 4.25 -14.81
CA GLU A 137 -2.48 5.60 -14.55
C GLU A 137 -3.25 6.16 -15.74
N ARG A 138 -2.73 5.98 -16.97
CA ARG A 138 -3.46 6.37 -18.19
C ARG A 138 -4.75 5.59 -18.37
N ARG A 139 -4.74 4.28 -18.12
CA ARG A 139 -5.90 3.41 -18.36
C ARG A 139 -7.01 3.64 -17.33
N TYR A 140 -6.67 3.86 -16.07
CA TYR A 140 -7.64 3.92 -14.96
C TYR A 140 -7.90 5.36 -14.46
N GLY A 141 -7.15 6.35 -14.94
CA GLY A 141 -7.45 7.77 -14.72
C GLY A 141 -7.12 8.28 -13.32
N PHE A 142 -6.20 7.62 -12.61
CA PHE A 142 -5.75 8.07 -11.30
C PHE A 142 -4.30 7.66 -11.01
N PRO A 143 -3.57 8.40 -10.17
CA PRO A 143 -2.19 8.08 -9.80
C PRO A 143 -2.11 6.81 -8.94
N VAL A 144 -1.13 5.95 -9.26
CA VAL A 144 -0.85 4.70 -8.54
C VAL A 144 0.20 4.93 -7.46
N ARG A 145 1.14 5.85 -7.68
CA ARG A 145 2.21 6.22 -6.74
C ARG A 145 2.42 7.72 -6.69
N ALA A 146 3.05 8.21 -5.62
CA ALA A 146 3.61 9.56 -5.62
C ALA A 146 4.78 9.67 -6.61
N GLY A 147 5.06 10.89 -7.10
CA GLY A 147 6.10 11.11 -8.11
C GLY A 147 7.54 10.89 -7.63
N GLY A 148 7.77 10.88 -6.31
CA GLY A 148 9.09 10.61 -5.74
C GLY A 148 9.44 9.12 -5.75
N ALA A 149 10.74 8.82 -5.81
CA ALA A 149 11.27 7.46 -5.69
C ALA A 149 12.12 7.30 -4.42
N VAL A 150 12.05 6.12 -3.81
CA VAL A 150 12.85 5.72 -2.65
C VAL A 150 13.61 4.43 -2.95
N ALA A 151 14.74 4.23 -2.28
CA ALA A 151 15.56 3.05 -2.46
C ALA A 151 14.86 1.81 -1.91
N SER A 152 15.00 0.67 -2.59
CA SER A 152 14.84 -0.64 -1.98
C SER A 152 15.98 -0.87 -0.98
N TRP A 153 15.76 -1.76 -0.02
CA TRP A 153 16.65 -2.10 1.11
C TRP A 153 18.14 -2.23 0.79
#